data_AF-A0A925M0R3-F1
#
_entry.id   AF-A0A925M0R3-F1
#
_cell.length_a   1.000
_cell.length_b   1.000
_cell.length_c   1.000
_cell.angle_alpha   90.00
_cell.angle_beta   90.00
_cell.angle_gamma   90.00
#
_symmetry.space_group_name_H-M   'P 1'
#
loop_
_entity.id
_entity.type
_entity.pdbx_description
1 polymer ?
#
loop_
_entity_poly.entity_id
_entity_poly.type
_entity_poly.pdbx_seq_one_letter_code
_entity_poly.pdbx_strand_id
1 'polypeptide(L)'
;MDIWVDDFKRGQSPGSKPEVVSGFFVRSTAPINVEQDECKPDGTVPTVSDVVESLYQNTKLNTSYTGLVLQIHGYNTGIEKVIKGGKEVEGRDYVYEGWQGTWKYLNQQDAAIYGKPNSFVYLGYRWPSEGVPSSFQEAGKALPIALKILFWSGLIIAAIGLLLLTIFSSPIIDFLSAIGIIFGVAMSVLVATLYLLRIIVYFRDAYRATNFGIPDLVEFIRQLDLGITKRHINDSLFETVIAATGEGSNLAPGLLAKAVRKTWEAIENEPALVSDRNDAAFDLLLPTLKQGDLAPLNDAVFLKIYASLVSAEKPTYTAADFRKAASYWEREKSRIR
;
A
#
# COMPACT_ATOMS: atom_id res chain seq x y z
N MET A 1 4.78 4.00 -9.22
CA MET A 1 4.10 3.17 -8.20
C MET A 1 4.94 3.34 -6.98
N ASP A 2 4.33 3.98 -6.00
CA ASP A 2 5.10 4.72 -5.05
C ASP A 2 4.64 4.20 -3.69
N ILE A 3 5.28 3.11 -3.27
CA ILE A 3 5.07 2.48 -1.98
C ILE A 3 6.43 2.34 -1.32
N TRP A 4 6.47 2.62 -0.02
CA TRP A 4 7.64 2.43 0.82
C TRP A 4 7.43 1.27 1.77
N VAL A 5 8.51 0.55 2.06
CA VAL A 5 8.53 -0.57 2.98
C VAL A 5 9.57 -0.30 4.05
N ASP A 6 9.16 -0.41 5.31
CA ASP A 6 10.02 -0.31 6.47
C ASP A 6 10.02 -1.65 7.22
N ASP A 7 11.14 -1.99 7.86
CA ASP A 7 11.25 -3.16 8.73
C ASP A 7 10.80 -2.78 10.15
N PHE A 8 9.91 -3.56 10.76
CA PHE A 8 9.53 -3.34 12.17
C PHE A 8 10.68 -3.59 13.15
N LYS A 9 11.77 -4.24 12.72
CA LYS A 9 13.00 -4.42 13.50
C LYS A 9 13.86 -3.18 13.62
N ARG A 10 13.65 -2.17 12.76
CA ARG A 10 14.50 -0.97 12.72
C ARG A 10 14.51 -0.32 14.11
N GLY A 11 15.68 -0.29 14.74
CA GLY A 11 15.88 0.27 16.10
C GLY A 11 15.83 -0.74 17.26
N GLN A 12 15.71 -2.05 17.02
CA GLN A 12 15.90 -3.04 18.09
C GLN A 12 17.37 -3.18 18.51
N SER A 13 17.60 -3.40 19.81
CA SER A 13 18.94 -3.65 20.34
C SER A 13 19.51 -4.99 19.85
N PRO A 14 20.80 -5.07 19.54
CA PRO A 14 21.46 -6.34 19.22
C PRO A 14 21.27 -7.33 20.38
N GLY A 15 20.63 -8.48 20.12
CA GLY A 15 20.37 -9.51 21.14
C GLY A 15 18.90 -9.78 21.45
N SER A 16 17.94 -9.18 20.72
CA SER A 16 16.55 -9.63 20.78
C SER A 16 16.42 -11.09 20.33
N LYS A 17 15.45 -11.81 20.92
CA LYS A 17 15.15 -13.20 20.54
C LYS A 17 14.85 -13.26 19.04
N PRO A 18 15.25 -14.35 18.34
CA PRO A 18 14.91 -14.53 16.93
C PRO A 18 13.40 -14.49 16.75
N GLU A 19 12.95 -13.75 15.74
CA GLU A 19 11.53 -13.61 15.43
C GLU A 19 10.96 -14.90 14.83
N VAL A 20 9.68 -15.13 15.10
CA VAL A 20 8.90 -16.23 14.56
C VAL A 20 8.13 -15.79 13.32
N VAL A 21 7.79 -14.49 13.24
CA VAL A 21 7.01 -13.84 12.18
C VAL A 21 7.73 -12.57 11.75
N SER A 22 8.19 -12.53 10.50
CA SER A 22 8.74 -11.32 9.90
C SER A 22 7.66 -10.24 9.75
N GLY A 23 8.05 -8.99 9.99
CA GLY A 23 7.11 -7.86 10.05
C GLY A 23 7.57 -6.66 9.23
N PHE A 24 6.69 -6.16 8.35
CA PHE A 24 6.96 -4.98 7.54
C PHE A 24 5.86 -3.92 7.65
N PHE A 25 6.27 -2.67 7.54
CA PHE A 25 5.40 -1.50 7.50
C PHE A 25 5.38 -0.95 6.08
N VAL A 26 4.22 -0.98 5.44
CA VAL A 26 4.03 -0.60 4.04
C VAL A 26 3.24 0.70 3.99
N ARG A 27 3.74 1.68 3.24
CA ARG A 27 3.12 3.00 3.10
C ARG A 27 2.90 3.32 1.64
N SER A 28 1.69 3.67 1.24
CA SER A 28 1.50 4.42 -0.01
C SER A 28 2.17 5.80 0.11
N THR A 29 2.75 6.29 -0.98
CA THR A 29 3.34 7.63 -1.04
C THR A 29 2.39 8.63 -1.70
N ALA A 30 1.13 8.24 -1.94
CA ALA A 30 0.15 9.13 -2.50
C ALA A 30 0.08 10.43 -1.68
N PRO A 31 0.11 11.60 -2.32
CA PRO A 31 0.27 12.86 -1.61
C PRO A 31 -0.89 13.08 -0.63
N ILE A 32 -0.61 13.72 0.51
CA ILE A 32 -1.60 13.98 1.56
C ILE A 32 -2.76 14.83 1.02
N ASN A 33 -2.45 15.77 0.13
CA ASN A 33 -3.43 16.51 -0.66
C ASN A 33 -3.19 16.31 -2.15
N VAL A 34 -4.26 16.26 -2.94
CA VAL A 34 -4.16 16.13 -4.41
C VAL A 34 -3.44 17.29 -5.10
N GLU A 35 -3.28 18.41 -4.39
CA GLU A 35 -2.57 19.61 -4.84
C GLU A 35 -1.09 19.61 -4.45
N GLN A 36 -0.64 18.65 -3.63
CA GLN A 36 0.75 18.53 -3.23
C GLN A 36 1.52 17.64 -4.21
N ASP A 37 2.78 17.97 -4.40
CA ASP A 37 3.72 17.11 -5.14
C ASP A 37 3.80 15.73 -4.49
N GLU A 38 4.09 14.72 -5.32
CA GLU A 38 4.33 13.35 -4.86
C GLU A 38 5.36 13.31 -3.72
N CYS A 39 5.14 12.41 -2.76
CA CYS A 39 6.10 12.23 -1.67
C CYS A 39 7.47 11.85 -2.25
N LYS A 40 8.48 12.68 -1.98
CA LYS A 40 9.86 12.43 -2.41
C LYS A 40 10.36 11.12 -1.79
N PRO A 41 11.05 10.24 -2.56
CA PRO A 41 11.64 9.02 -2.03
C PRO A 41 12.46 9.31 -0.77
N ASP A 42 12.13 8.67 0.35
CA ASP A 42 12.82 8.84 1.63
C ASP A 42 14.03 7.90 1.77
N GLY A 43 14.35 7.13 0.72
CA GLY A 43 15.47 6.18 0.71
C GLY A 43 15.23 4.98 1.62
N THR A 44 13.98 4.66 1.96
CA THR A 44 13.66 3.51 2.81
C THR A 44 14.15 2.21 2.20
N VAL A 45 14.80 1.43 3.05
CA VAL A 45 15.01 0.00 2.93
C VAL A 45 14.34 -0.61 4.15
N PRO A 46 13.63 -1.74 4.03
CA PRO A 46 13.52 -2.69 2.90
C PRO A 46 12.66 -2.25 1.69
N THR A 47 12.54 -3.13 0.71
CA THR A 47 11.79 -3.01 -0.54
C THR A 47 10.72 -4.11 -0.64
N VAL A 48 9.86 -4.03 -1.66
CA VAL A 48 8.89 -5.10 -1.98
C VAL A 48 9.59 -6.46 -2.15
N SER A 49 10.78 -6.48 -2.75
CA SER A 49 11.56 -7.71 -2.97
C SER A 49 11.97 -8.39 -1.67
N ASP A 50 12.22 -7.63 -0.60
CA ASP A 50 12.58 -8.19 0.71
C ASP A 50 11.38 -8.89 1.37
N VAL A 51 10.17 -8.34 1.16
CA VAL A 51 8.91 -8.98 1.60
C VAL A 51 8.68 -10.27 0.82
N VAL A 52 8.89 -10.25 -0.50
CA VAL A 52 8.80 -11.44 -1.36
C VAL A 52 9.76 -12.51 -0.90
N GLU A 53 11.02 -12.17 -0.62
CA GLU A 53 12.02 -13.14 -0.18
C GLU A 53 11.66 -13.71 1.20
N SER A 54 11.16 -12.89 2.13
CA SER A 54 10.68 -13.38 3.43
C SER A 54 9.52 -14.37 3.29
N LEU A 55 8.51 -14.03 2.47
CA LEU A 55 7.40 -14.94 2.15
C LEU A 55 7.90 -16.21 1.47
N TYR A 56 8.86 -16.10 0.56
CA TYR A 56 9.43 -17.21 -0.15
C TYR A 56 10.17 -18.18 0.78
N GLN A 57 11.04 -17.67 1.65
CA GLN A 57 11.75 -18.50 2.63
C GLN A 57 10.78 -19.24 3.55
N ASN A 58 9.67 -18.59 3.94
CA ASN A 58 8.60 -19.23 4.69
C ASN A 58 7.96 -20.42 3.95
N THR A 59 7.80 -20.34 2.61
CA THR A 59 7.30 -21.49 1.83
C THR A 59 8.28 -22.68 1.81
N LYS A 60 9.59 -22.42 1.90
CA LYS A 60 10.64 -23.46 1.87
C LYS A 60 10.83 -24.14 3.21
N LEU A 61 10.71 -23.39 4.30
CA LEU A 61 11.02 -23.82 5.66
C LEU A 61 9.91 -24.66 6.32
N ASN A 62 9.01 -25.23 5.52
CA ASN A 62 7.94 -26.14 5.94
C ASN A 62 6.80 -25.43 6.67
N THR A 63 5.68 -25.20 5.97
CA THR A 63 4.35 -25.45 6.53
C THR A 63 3.36 -25.70 5.42
N SER A 64 2.41 -26.58 5.66
CA SER A 64 1.21 -26.77 4.83
C SER A 64 0.36 -25.49 4.64
N TYR A 65 0.80 -24.33 5.16
CA TYR A 65 0.13 -23.04 5.13
C TYR A 65 1.13 -21.87 5.21
N THR A 66 1.50 -21.27 4.08
CA THR A 66 2.10 -19.92 4.07
C THR A 66 0.99 -18.87 4.00
N GLY A 67 1.03 -17.88 4.88
CA GLY A 67 -0.01 -16.86 4.99
C GLY A 67 0.54 -15.45 5.12
N LEU A 68 -0.30 -14.49 4.76
CA LEU A 68 -0.04 -13.07 4.91
C LEU A 68 -1.05 -12.49 5.91
N VAL A 69 -0.56 -11.88 6.98
CA VAL A 69 -1.41 -11.15 7.93
C VAL A 69 -1.31 -9.67 7.60
N LEU A 70 -2.38 -9.10 7.07
CA LEU A 70 -2.43 -7.71 6.65
C LEU A 70 -3.32 -6.90 7.58
N GLN A 71 -2.75 -5.92 8.27
CA GLN A 71 -3.47 -4.91 9.04
C GLN A 71 -3.51 -3.60 8.24
N ILE A 72 -4.71 -3.08 8.01
CA ILE A 72 -4.94 -1.91 7.16
C ILE A 72 -5.47 -0.75 8.00
N HIS A 73 -4.91 0.44 7.84
CA HIS A 73 -5.44 1.67 8.44
C HIS A 73 -5.10 2.86 7.56
N GLY A 74 -6.04 3.79 7.39
CA GLY A 74 -5.78 4.97 6.57
C GLY A 74 -6.73 6.14 6.84
N TYR A 75 -7.27 6.18 8.05
CA TYR A 75 -7.95 7.36 8.56
C TYR A 75 -7.11 7.99 9.66
N ASN A 76 -7.03 9.33 9.68
CA ASN A 76 -6.29 10.12 10.67
C ASN A 76 -4.77 9.86 10.72
N THR A 77 -4.15 9.25 9.71
CA THR A 77 -2.78 8.73 9.81
C THR A 77 -1.67 9.78 9.67
N GLY A 78 -1.95 11.03 10.03
CA GLY A 78 -0.98 12.12 9.99
C GLY A 78 0.18 11.85 10.94
N ILE A 79 1.40 12.08 10.47
CA ILE A 79 2.59 12.06 11.33
C ILE A 79 2.58 13.35 12.14
N GLU A 80 2.78 13.25 13.44
CA GLU A 80 2.91 14.44 14.30
C GLU A 80 4.07 15.29 13.80
N LYS A 81 3.90 16.60 13.76
CA LYS A 81 4.95 17.53 13.35
C LYS A 81 5.46 18.29 14.57
N VAL A 82 6.78 18.25 14.79
CA VAL A 82 7.44 18.86 15.95
C VAL A 82 8.42 19.91 15.49
N ILE A 83 8.50 21.04 16.19
CA ILE A 83 9.49 22.08 15.89
C ILE A 83 10.78 21.74 16.65
N LYS A 84 11.86 21.45 15.92
CA LYS A 84 13.21 21.31 16.48
C LYS A 84 14.15 22.34 15.84
N GLY A 85 14.73 23.21 16.65
CA GLY A 85 15.67 24.24 16.16
C GLY A 85 15.05 25.23 15.15
N GLY A 86 13.76 25.55 15.30
CA GLY A 86 13.04 26.45 14.40
C GLY A 86 12.62 25.84 13.06
N LYS A 87 12.86 24.53 12.84
CA LYS A 87 12.38 23.80 11.67
C LYS A 87 11.34 22.76 12.07
N GLU A 88 10.32 22.63 11.23
CA GLU A 88 9.33 21.56 11.35
C GLU A 88 9.98 20.24 10.94
N VAL A 89 9.99 19.26 11.84
CA VAL A 89 10.49 17.90 11.62
C VAL A 89 9.39 16.90 11.96
N GLU A 90 9.46 15.72 11.36
CA GLU A 90 8.57 14.61 11.69
C GLU A 90 8.80 14.16 13.15
N GLY A 91 7.70 14.02 13.87
CA GLY A 91 7.61 13.61 15.26
C GLY A 91 7.15 12.16 15.38
N ARG A 92 6.13 11.92 16.21
CA ARG A 92 5.59 10.58 16.44
C ARG A 92 4.77 10.08 15.27
N ASP A 93 5.00 8.83 14.89
CA ASP A 93 4.18 8.06 13.98
C ASP A 93 3.38 7.00 14.74
N TYR A 94 2.19 7.37 15.22
CA TYR A 94 1.37 6.50 16.07
C TYR A 94 0.87 5.23 15.35
N VAL A 95 0.75 5.28 14.02
CA VAL A 95 0.32 4.12 13.22
C VAL A 95 1.45 3.10 13.14
N TYR A 96 2.66 3.57 12.86
CA TYR A 96 3.86 2.73 12.90
C TYR A 96 4.03 2.08 14.28
N GLU A 97 3.95 2.87 15.36
CA GLU A 97 4.07 2.37 16.73
C GLU A 97 3.00 1.31 17.07
N GLY A 98 1.75 1.56 16.68
CA GLY A 98 0.63 0.63 16.89
C GLY A 98 0.82 -0.71 16.17
N TRP A 99 1.27 -0.68 14.91
CA TRP A 99 1.53 -1.90 14.15
C TRP A 99 2.79 -2.63 14.59
N GLN A 100 3.83 -1.89 14.99
CA GLN A 100 5.00 -2.50 15.61
C GLN A 100 4.62 -3.20 16.93
N GLY A 101 3.71 -2.61 17.71
CA GLY A 101 3.14 -3.24 18.91
C GLY A 101 2.39 -4.54 18.61
N THR A 102 1.57 -4.54 17.55
CA THR A 102 0.84 -5.72 17.09
C THR A 102 1.82 -6.82 16.64
N TRP A 103 2.83 -6.47 15.84
CA TRP A 103 3.87 -7.40 15.43
C TRP A 103 4.65 -7.99 16.62
N LYS A 104 4.97 -7.19 17.63
CA LYS A 104 5.59 -7.67 18.88
C LYS A 104 4.69 -8.67 19.61
N TYR A 105 3.38 -8.39 19.67
CA TYR A 105 2.40 -9.29 20.26
C TYR A 105 2.36 -10.64 19.53
N LEU A 106 2.31 -10.64 18.19
CA LEU A 106 2.34 -11.86 17.36
C LEU A 106 3.59 -12.72 17.62
N ASN A 107 4.73 -12.08 17.88
CA ASN A 107 6.00 -12.76 18.16
C ASN A 107 6.20 -13.18 19.63
N GLN A 108 5.25 -12.91 20.52
CA GLN A 108 5.43 -13.14 21.97
C GLN A 108 4.25 -13.84 22.65
N GLN A 109 3.02 -13.59 22.20
CA GLN A 109 1.82 -13.89 22.98
C GLN A 109 0.74 -14.63 22.18
N ASP A 110 0.69 -14.48 20.86
CA ASP A 110 -0.33 -15.15 20.04
C ASP A 110 0.01 -16.63 19.85
N ALA A 111 -0.64 -17.54 20.59
CA ALA A 111 -0.37 -18.97 20.49
C ALA A 111 -0.73 -19.59 19.11
N ALA A 112 -1.68 -19.00 18.38
CA ALA A 112 -2.12 -19.53 17.08
C ALA A 112 -1.11 -19.24 15.97
N ILE A 113 -0.36 -18.14 16.11
CA ILE A 113 0.68 -17.69 15.17
C ILE A 113 2.08 -18.09 15.67
N TYR A 114 2.39 -17.85 16.95
CA TYR A 114 3.69 -18.18 17.55
C TYR A 114 3.99 -19.67 17.51
N GLY A 115 2.98 -20.53 17.65
CA GLY A 115 3.13 -21.99 17.51
C GLY A 115 3.40 -22.48 16.09
N LYS A 116 3.42 -21.58 15.11
CA LYS A 116 3.59 -21.85 13.67
C LYS A 116 4.74 -21.01 13.11
N PRO A 117 5.99 -21.33 13.47
CA PRO A 117 7.14 -20.59 12.98
C PRO A 117 7.21 -20.62 11.45
N ASN A 118 7.67 -19.52 10.86
CA ASN A 118 7.88 -19.38 9.41
C ASN A 118 6.62 -19.62 8.57
N SER A 119 5.42 -19.51 9.17
CA SER A 119 4.16 -19.70 8.44
C SER A 119 3.57 -18.38 7.94
N PHE A 120 3.91 -17.27 8.59
CA PHE A 120 3.28 -15.97 8.34
C PHE A 120 4.30 -14.86 8.14
N VAL A 121 3.93 -13.91 7.29
CA VAL A 121 4.53 -12.57 7.26
C VAL A 121 3.45 -11.57 7.68
N TYR A 122 3.81 -10.65 8.56
CA TYR A 122 2.94 -9.59 9.03
C TYR A 122 3.21 -8.29 8.28
N LEU A 123 2.15 -7.65 7.79
CA LEU A 123 2.18 -6.39 7.09
C LEU A 123 1.23 -5.39 7.74
N GLY A 124 1.76 -4.25 8.17
CA GLY A 124 0.94 -3.08 8.45
C GLY A 124 0.92 -2.17 7.23
N TYR A 125 -0.24 -1.92 6.64
CA TYR A 125 -0.40 -1.08 5.44
C TYR A 125 -1.19 0.20 5.72
N ARG A 126 -0.60 1.37 5.42
CA ARG A 126 -1.30 2.66 5.40
C ARG A 126 -1.26 3.35 4.05
N TRP A 127 -2.32 4.10 3.78
CA TRP A 127 -2.23 5.28 2.91
C TRP A 127 -2.12 6.54 3.75
N PRO A 128 -1.42 7.59 3.27
CA PRO A 128 -1.31 8.82 4.05
C PRO A 128 -2.70 9.41 4.23
N SER A 129 -2.96 10.08 5.34
CA SER A 129 -4.23 10.75 5.68
C SER A 129 -3.89 11.99 6.50
N GLU A 130 -4.75 13.00 6.47
CA GLU A 130 -4.56 14.17 7.33
C GLU A 130 -4.88 13.83 8.79
N GLY A 131 -4.11 14.42 9.70
CA GLY A 131 -4.44 14.38 11.12
C GLY A 131 -5.75 15.13 11.42
N VAL A 132 -6.55 14.57 12.32
CA VAL A 132 -7.83 15.10 12.81
C VAL A 132 -7.69 15.48 14.28
N PRO A 133 -8.14 16.69 14.67
CA PRO A 133 -8.63 17.75 13.78
C PRO A 133 -7.49 18.32 12.93
N SER A 134 -7.77 18.62 11.66
CA SER A 134 -6.86 19.46 10.90
C SER A 134 -6.81 20.83 11.58
N SER A 135 -5.64 21.47 11.57
CA SER A 135 -5.47 22.75 12.26
C SER A 135 -6.50 23.76 11.75
N PHE A 136 -7.37 24.25 12.65
CA PHE A 136 -8.33 25.32 12.35
C PHE A 136 -7.63 26.52 11.70
N GLN A 137 -6.41 26.83 12.11
CA GLN A 137 -5.61 27.91 11.55
C GLN A 137 -5.24 27.63 10.08
N GLU A 138 -4.84 26.40 9.75
CA GLU A 138 -4.49 26.01 8.38
C GLU A 138 -5.73 25.95 7.48
N ALA A 139 -6.84 25.41 7.98
CA ALA A 139 -8.13 25.47 7.29
C ALA A 139 -8.55 26.92 7.00
N GLY A 140 -8.27 27.84 7.93
CA GLY A 140 -8.60 29.27 7.81
C GLY A 140 -7.70 29.97 6.80
N LYS A 141 -6.40 29.66 6.79
CA LYS A 141 -5.46 30.17 5.78
C LYS A 141 -5.87 29.73 4.38
N ALA A 142 -6.25 28.46 4.21
CA ALA A 142 -6.63 27.88 2.94
C ALA A 142 -8.00 28.36 2.40
N LEU A 143 -8.81 29.05 3.21
CA LEU A 143 -10.09 29.59 2.74
C LEU A 143 -9.85 30.73 1.72
N PRO A 144 -10.41 30.63 0.49
CA PRO A 144 -10.29 31.67 -0.54
C PRO A 144 -10.69 33.05 -0.02
N ILE A 145 -9.99 34.10 -0.49
CA ILE A 145 -10.26 35.49 -0.08
C ILE A 145 -11.73 35.86 -0.31
N ALA A 146 -12.32 35.44 -1.42
CA ALA A 146 -13.73 35.66 -1.71
C ALA A 146 -14.65 35.08 -0.62
N LEU A 147 -14.39 33.87 -0.14
CA LEU A 147 -15.18 33.24 0.94
C LEU A 147 -14.94 33.91 2.29
N LYS A 148 -13.71 34.39 2.57
CA LYS A 148 -13.42 35.21 3.76
C LYS A 148 -14.23 36.51 3.74
N ILE A 149 -14.22 37.22 2.61
CA ILE A 149 -14.99 38.46 2.43
C ILE A 149 -16.48 38.16 2.60
N LEU A 150 -16.98 37.09 1.98
CA LEU A 150 -18.39 36.67 2.07
C LEU A 150 -18.82 36.37 3.52
N PHE A 151 -17.96 35.68 4.28
CA PHE A 151 -18.21 35.36 5.68
C PHE A 151 -18.29 36.62 6.54
N TRP A 152 -17.30 37.51 6.43
CA TRP A 152 -17.23 38.74 7.22
C TRP A 152 -18.31 39.75 6.81
N SER A 153 -18.60 39.89 5.52
CA SER A 153 -19.67 40.77 5.05
C SER A 153 -21.03 40.29 5.53
N GLY A 154 -21.28 38.97 5.53
CA GLY A 154 -22.48 38.39 6.11
C GLY A 154 -22.65 38.72 7.60
N LEU A 155 -21.57 38.59 8.39
CA LEU A 155 -21.58 38.94 9.81
C LEU A 155 -21.83 40.44 10.04
N ILE A 156 -21.19 41.30 9.24
CA ILE A 156 -21.35 42.75 9.33
C ILE A 156 -22.79 43.15 8.97
N ILE A 157 -23.36 42.61 7.89
CA ILE A 157 -24.75 42.88 7.48
C ILE A 157 -25.72 42.45 8.59
N ALA A 158 -25.53 41.26 9.16
CA ALA A 158 -26.37 40.78 10.26
C ALA A 158 -26.24 41.66 11.52
N ALA A 159 -25.02 42.09 11.87
CA ALA A 159 -24.79 42.98 13.00
C ALA A 159 -25.43 44.37 12.78
N ILE A 160 -25.32 44.93 11.57
CA ILE A 160 -25.98 46.20 11.21
C ILE A 160 -27.50 46.05 11.30
N GLY A 161 -28.07 44.98 10.72
CA GLY A 161 -29.51 44.74 10.82
C GLY A 161 -29.98 44.62 12.28
N LEU A 162 -29.23 43.91 13.13
CA LEU A 162 -29.54 43.80 14.55
C LEU A 162 -29.45 45.15 15.28
N LEU A 163 -28.46 45.97 14.94
CA LEU A 163 -28.31 47.32 15.50
C LEU A 163 -29.46 48.23 15.06
N LEU A 164 -29.87 48.17 13.79
CA LEU A 164 -30.99 48.98 13.29
C LEU A 164 -32.31 48.61 13.96
N LEU A 165 -32.57 47.31 14.21
CA LEU A 165 -33.73 46.84 14.98
C LEU A 165 -33.77 47.36 16.42
N THR A 166 -32.61 47.57 17.04
CA THR A 166 -32.55 47.99 18.45
C THR A 166 -32.65 49.51 18.61
N ILE A 167 -32.16 50.28 17.63
CA ILE A 167 -32.13 51.75 17.71
C ILE A 167 -33.42 52.37 17.17
N PHE A 168 -33.99 51.82 16.10
CA PHE A 168 -35.13 52.42 15.40
C PHE A 168 -36.39 51.58 15.62
N SER A 169 -37.53 52.24 15.81
CA SER A 169 -38.83 51.59 15.85
C SER A 169 -39.65 52.03 14.64
N SER A 170 -39.62 51.22 13.58
CA SER A 170 -40.35 51.48 12.34
C SER A 170 -40.61 50.16 11.60
N PRO A 171 -41.86 49.84 11.23
CA PRO A 171 -42.18 48.58 10.55
C PRO A 171 -41.38 48.31 9.27
N ILE A 172 -41.03 49.36 8.53
CA ILE A 172 -40.23 49.24 7.30
C ILE A 172 -38.76 48.93 7.65
N ILE A 173 -38.20 49.62 8.66
CA ILE A 173 -36.83 49.35 9.12
C ILE A 173 -36.75 47.96 9.72
N ASP A 174 -37.77 47.54 10.46
CA ASP A 174 -37.84 46.21 11.06
C ASP A 174 -37.83 45.12 10.00
N PHE A 175 -38.66 45.29 8.95
CA PHE A 175 -38.72 44.36 7.83
C PHE A 175 -37.38 44.27 7.06
N LEU A 176 -36.80 45.43 6.69
CA LEU A 176 -35.51 45.46 5.97
C LEU A 176 -34.37 44.90 6.81
N SER A 177 -34.37 45.18 8.12
CA SER A 177 -33.36 44.67 9.05
C SER A 177 -33.50 43.16 9.24
N ALA A 178 -34.72 42.63 9.34
CA ALA A 178 -34.96 41.19 9.40
C ALA A 178 -34.45 40.48 8.13
N ILE A 179 -34.70 41.04 6.94
CA ILE A 179 -34.15 40.51 5.68
C ILE A 179 -32.62 40.54 5.72
N GLY A 180 -32.02 41.66 6.12
CA GLY A 180 -30.58 41.82 6.24
C GLY A 180 -29.95 40.78 7.17
N ILE A 181 -30.56 40.55 8.34
CA ILE A 181 -30.11 39.54 9.31
C ILE A 181 -30.19 38.15 8.71
N ILE A 182 -31.34 37.75 8.16
CA ILE A 182 -31.52 36.42 7.57
C ILE A 182 -30.49 36.19 6.46
N PHE A 183 -30.33 37.16 5.56
CA PHE A 183 -29.38 37.07 4.46
C PHE A 183 -27.93 37.01 4.94
N GLY A 184 -27.54 37.90 5.86
CA GLY A 184 -26.19 37.94 6.43
C GLY A 184 -25.83 36.66 7.18
N VAL A 185 -26.74 36.15 8.01
CA VAL A 185 -26.56 34.88 8.73
C VAL A 185 -26.47 33.72 7.74
N ALA A 186 -27.34 33.65 6.74
CA ALA A 186 -27.29 32.59 5.73
C ALA A 186 -25.94 32.56 4.99
N MET A 187 -25.41 33.73 4.60
CA MET A 187 -24.08 33.84 3.97
C MET A 187 -22.97 33.33 4.89
N SER A 188 -22.94 33.77 6.15
CA SER A 188 -21.90 33.36 7.10
C SER A 188 -22.00 31.88 7.45
N VAL A 189 -23.20 31.34 7.64
CA VAL A 189 -23.45 29.92 7.94
C VAL A 189 -23.04 29.03 6.76
N LEU A 190 -23.31 29.45 5.52
CA LEU A 190 -22.86 28.72 4.33
C LEU A 190 -21.34 28.55 4.34
N VAL A 191 -20.59 29.64 4.54
CA VAL A 191 -19.11 29.58 4.58
C VAL A 191 -18.61 28.78 5.79
N ALA A 192 -19.24 28.94 6.96
CA ALA A 192 -18.90 28.17 8.14
C ALA A 192 -19.11 26.65 7.92
N THR A 193 -20.18 26.27 7.22
CA THR A 193 -20.47 24.88 6.87
C THR A 193 -19.39 24.31 5.94
N LEU A 194 -19.03 25.05 4.88
CA LEU A 194 -17.93 24.64 3.99
C LEU A 194 -16.59 24.52 4.71
N TYR A 195 -16.33 25.43 5.66
CA TYR A 195 -15.15 25.41 6.51
C TYR A 195 -15.13 24.17 7.43
N LEU A 196 -16.25 23.83 8.06
CA LEU A 196 -16.38 22.62 8.88
C LEU A 196 -16.22 21.34 8.05
N LEU A 197 -16.82 21.29 6.86
CA LEU A 197 -16.63 20.15 5.94
C LEU A 197 -15.16 19.95 5.56
N ARG A 198 -14.40 21.04 5.42
CA ARG A 198 -12.95 20.97 5.19
C ARG A 198 -12.19 20.41 6.39
N ILE A 199 -12.62 20.75 7.61
CA ILE A 199 -11.99 20.26 8.84
C ILE A 199 -12.25 18.77 9.05
N ILE A 200 -13.42 18.27 8.67
CA ILE A 200 -13.85 16.90 9.01
C ILE A 200 -13.01 15.82 8.29
N VAL A 201 -12.17 16.16 7.31
CA VAL A 201 -11.23 15.35 6.47
C VAL A 201 -11.77 14.06 5.84
N TYR A 202 -12.89 13.54 6.32
CA TYR A 202 -13.44 12.22 6.05
C TYR A 202 -13.73 12.02 4.57
N PHE A 203 -14.36 13.00 3.91
CA PHE A 203 -14.65 12.90 2.48
C PHE A 203 -13.39 12.83 1.61
N ARG A 204 -12.34 13.57 1.98
CA ARG A 204 -11.07 13.54 1.27
C ARG A 204 -10.31 12.24 1.56
N ASP A 205 -10.35 11.74 2.78
CA ASP A 205 -9.76 10.44 3.12
C ASP A 205 -10.47 9.29 2.40
N ALA A 206 -11.80 9.34 2.27
CA ALA A 206 -12.56 8.37 1.47
C ALA A 206 -12.18 8.42 -0.01
N TYR A 207 -12.04 9.63 -0.58
CA TYR A 207 -11.53 9.80 -1.94
C TYR A 207 -10.13 9.19 -2.08
N ARG A 208 -9.23 9.45 -1.11
CA ARG A 208 -7.85 8.98 -1.18
C ARG A 208 -7.72 7.47 -0.99
N ALA A 209 -8.53 6.88 -0.11
CA ALA A 209 -8.65 5.44 0.02
C ALA A 209 -9.08 4.80 -1.32
N THR A 210 -10.09 5.37 -1.99
CA THR A 210 -10.65 4.80 -3.21
C THR A 210 -9.73 4.95 -4.42
N ASN A 211 -9.04 6.09 -4.56
CA ASN A 211 -8.27 6.42 -5.76
C ASN A 211 -6.77 6.12 -5.64
N PHE A 212 -6.24 5.99 -4.43
CA PHE A 212 -4.81 5.76 -4.22
C PHE A 212 -4.55 4.59 -3.27
N GLY A 213 -5.06 4.65 -2.03
CA GLY A 213 -4.73 3.65 -1.01
C GLY A 213 -5.11 2.21 -1.39
N ILE A 214 -6.35 1.99 -1.85
CA ILE A 214 -6.80 0.67 -2.28
C ILE A 214 -6.04 0.21 -3.53
N PRO A 215 -5.94 1.00 -4.62
CA PRO A 215 -5.14 0.62 -5.79
C PRO A 215 -3.69 0.28 -5.47
N ASP A 216 -3.02 1.08 -4.64
CA ASP A 216 -1.63 0.85 -4.23
C ASP A 216 -1.49 -0.48 -3.48
N LEU A 217 -2.40 -0.74 -2.54
CA LEU A 217 -2.40 -2.02 -1.82
C LEU A 217 -2.65 -3.20 -2.77
N VAL A 218 -3.61 -3.08 -3.69
CA VAL A 218 -3.90 -4.14 -4.67
C VAL A 218 -2.68 -4.41 -5.54
N GLU A 219 -2.02 -3.36 -6.04
CA GLU A 219 -0.81 -3.49 -6.84
C GLU A 219 0.35 -4.08 -6.03
N PHE A 220 0.51 -3.69 -4.77
CA PHE A 220 1.49 -4.29 -3.87
C PHE A 220 1.26 -5.79 -3.69
N ILE A 221 0.02 -6.21 -3.40
CA ILE A 221 -0.31 -7.63 -3.28
C ILE A 221 -0.10 -8.37 -4.61
N ARG A 222 -0.44 -7.76 -5.74
CA ARG A 222 -0.16 -8.32 -7.07
C ARG A 222 1.34 -8.54 -7.30
N GLN A 223 2.18 -7.61 -6.85
CA GLN A 223 3.63 -7.74 -6.94
C GLN A 223 4.20 -8.80 -6.00
N LEU A 224 3.62 -8.96 -4.81
CA LEU A 224 3.99 -10.06 -3.92
C LEU A 224 3.68 -11.42 -4.58
N ASP A 225 2.47 -11.58 -5.12
CA ASP A 225 2.06 -12.81 -5.80
C ASP A 225 2.94 -13.12 -7.02
N LEU A 226 3.18 -12.11 -7.87
CA LEU A 226 4.08 -12.23 -9.02
C LEU A 226 5.52 -12.54 -8.59
N GLY A 227 6.01 -11.88 -7.54
CA GLY A 227 7.36 -12.07 -7.02
C GLY A 227 7.58 -13.47 -6.46
N ILE A 228 6.64 -13.96 -5.66
CA ILE A 228 6.66 -15.33 -5.11
C ILE A 228 6.59 -16.35 -6.23
N THR A 229 5.66 -16.18 -7.19
CA THR A 229 5.53 -17.06 -8.35
C THR A 229 6.82 -17.11 -9.15
N LYS A 230 7.42 -15.94 -9.47
CA LYS A 230 8.71 -15.85 -10.15
C LYS A 230 9.81 -16.56 -9.37
N ARG A 231 9.83 -16.44 -8.04
CA ARG A 231 10.84 -17.10 -7.20
C ARG A 231 10.70 -18.62 -7.19
N HIS A 232 9.48 -19.14 -7.05
CA HIS A 232 9.20 -20.57 -7.15
C HIS A 232 9.56 -21.13 -8.52
N ILE A 233 9.17 -20.43 -9.57
CA ILE A 233 9.51 -20.76 -10.95
C ILE A 233 11.01 -20.81 -11.11
N ASN A 234 11.73 -19.77 -10.69
CA ASN A 234 13.19 -19.70 -10.82
C ASN A 234 13.84 -20.86 -10.08
N ASP A 235 13.42 -21.19 -8.87
CA ASP A 235 14.01 -22.29 -8.11
C ASP A 235 13.65 -23.67 -8.69
N SER A 236 12.40 -23.91 -9.09
CA SER A 236 12.03 -25.19 -9.71
C SER A 236 12.70 -25.39 -11.07
N LEU A 237 12.82 -24.31 -11.85
CA LEU A 237 13.58 -24.29 -13.09
C LEU A 237 15.05 -24.53 -12.82
N PHE A 238 15.61 -23.90 -11.78
CA PHE A 238 17.00 -24.03 -11.41
C PHE A 238 17.32 -25.46 -11.01
N GLU A 239 16.50 -26.08 -10.16
CA GLU A 239 16.64 -27.50 -9.78
C GLU A 239 16.42 -28.44 -10.97
N THR A 240 15.42 -28.16 -11.83
CA THR A 240 15.14 -28.97 -13.03
C THR A 240 16.26 -28.86 -14.05
N VAL A 241 16.80 -27.66 -14.25
CA VAL A 241 17.95 -27.43 -15.12
C VAL A 241 19.16 -28.15 -14.55
N ILE A 242 19.49 -28.00 -13.26
CA ILE A 242 20.58 -28.73 -12.59
C ILE A 242 20.45 -30.24 -12.76
N ALA A 243 19.27 -30.80 -12.47
CA ALA A 243 19.02 -32.23 -12.60
C ALA A 243 19.10 -32.70 -14.06
N ALA A 244 18.60 -31.91 -15.01
CA ALA A 244 18.57 -32.25 -16.43
C ALA A 244 19.88 -31.96 -17.17
N THR A 245 20.78 -31.15 -16.63
CA THR A 245 22.12 -30.91 -17.20
C THR A 245 23.14 -31.94 -16.78
N GLY A 246 22.81 -32.82 -15.82
CA GLY A 246 23.77 -33.69 -15.17
C GLY A 246 24.84 -32.90 -14.40
N GLU A 247 25.61 -33.58 -13.56
CA GLU A 247 26.83 -33.03 -12.97
C GLU A 247 27.75 -32.51 -14.09
N GLY A 248 27.74 -31.20 -14.39
CA GLY A 248 28.60 -30.68 -15.45
C GLY A 248 28.37 -29.28 -15.98
N SER A 249 27.17 -28.71 -15.92
CA SER A 249 27.00 -27.30 -16.33
C SER A 249 27.25 -26.38 -15.14
N ASN A 250 28.50 -26.00 -14.93
CA ASN A 250 28.90 -24.88 -14.09
C ASN A 250 28.44 -23.54 -14.72
N LEU A 251 27.14 -23.38 -14.98
CA LEU A 251 26.59 -22.09 -15.35
C LEU A 251 26.67 -21.20 -14.11
N ALA A 252 27.35 -20.06 -14.23
CA ALA A 252 27.36 -19.08 -13.15
C ALA A 252 25.90 -18.71 -12.81
N PRO A 253 25.49 -18.69 -11.53
CA PRO A 253 24.11 -18.42 -11.12
C PRO A 253 23.52 -17.14 -11.73
N GLY A 254 24.34 -16.10 -11.92
CA GLY A 254 23.93 -14.85 -12.57
C GLY A 254 23.58 -14.99 -14.06
N LEU A 255 24.25 -15.87 -14.80
CA LEU A 255 23.97 -16.14 -16.21
C LEU A 255 22.66 -16.93 -16.37
N LEU A 256 22.42 -17.91 -15.50
CA LEU A 256 21.17 -18.67 -15.50
C LEU A 256 19.98 -17.81 -15.12
N ALA A 257 20.10 -16.97 -14.08
CA ALA A 257 19.07 -16.01 -13.71
C ALA A 257 18.72 -15.05 -14.87
N LYS A 258 19.74 -14.59 -15.63
CA LYS A 258 19.56 -13.74 -16.81
C LYS A 258 18.84 -14.47 -17.94
N ALA A 259 19.18 -15.75 -18.18
CA ALA A 259 18.49 -16.60 -19.16
C ALA A 259 17.01 -16.81 -18.80
N VAL A 260 16.71 -17.19 -17.55
CA VAL A 260 15.34 -17.43 -17.07
C VAL A 260 14.50 -16.17 -17.17
N ARG A 261 15.02 -15.03 -16.69
CA ARG A 261 14.31 -13.74 -16.78
C ARG A 261 13.95 -13.39 -18.22
N LYS A 262 14.90 -13.55 -19.15
CA LYS A 262 14.66 -13.21 -20.56
C LYS A 262 13.67 -14.17 -21.22
N THR A 263 13.64 -15.45 -20.83
CA THR A 263 12.61 -16.40 -21.29
C THR A 263 11.22 -16.06 -20.74
N TRP A 264 11.12 -15.66 -19.48
CA TRP A 264 9.86 -15.17 -18.90
C TRP A 264 9.34 -13.91 -19.62
N GLU A 265 10.21 -12.91 -19.81
CA GLU A 265 9.85 -11.66 -20.52
C GLU A 265 9.38 -11.94 -21.95
N ALA A 266 10.03 -12.87 -22.65
CA ALA A 266 9.62 -13.26 -24.01
C ALA A 266 8.25 -13.96 -24.02
N ILE A 267 7.96 -14.78 -23.00
CA ILE A 267 6.66 -15.46 -22.81
C ILE A 267 5.54 -14.46 -22.48
N GLU A 268 5.78 -13.49 -21.59
CA GLU A 268 4.77 -12.47 -21.23
C GLU A 268 4.40 -11.57 -22.41
N ASN A 269 5.38 -11.24 -23.27
CA ASN A 269 5.15 -10.39 -24.43
C ASN A 269 4.47 -11.11 -25.60
N GLU A 270 4.51 -12.45 -25.62
CA GLU A 270 3.91 -13.28 -26.67
C GLU A 270 2.96 -14.34 -26.07
N PRO A 271 1.86 -13.92 -25.41
CA PRO A 271 0.98 -14.83 -24.66
C PRO A 271 0.33 -15.92 -25.54
N ALA A 272 0.21 -15.69 -26.85
CA ALA A 272 -0.26 -16.68 -27.82
C ALA A 272 0.66 -17.92 -27.87
N LEU A 273 1.98 -17.73 -27.74
CA LEU A 273 2.98 -18.81 -27.80
C LEU A 273 2.91 -19.74 -26.57
N VAL A 274 2.33 -19.27 -25.46
CA VAL A 274 2.13 -20.05 -24.24
C VAL A 274 0.93 -21.00 -24.36
N SER A 275 -0.05 -20.63 -25.18
CA SER A 275 -1.31 -21.37 -25.30
C SER A 275 -1.16 -22.68 -26.07
N ASP A 276 -0.22 -22.73 -27.03
CA ASP A 276 -0.05 -23.87 -27.93
C ASP A 276 1.06 -24.87 -27.51
N ARG A 277 1.73 -24.64 -26.37
CA ARG A 277 2.71 -25.54 -25.71
C ARG A 277 3.47 -26.50 -26.65
N ASN A 278 4.05 -25.99 -27.74
CA ASN A 278 4.73 -26.83 -28.73
C ASN A 278 6.14 -26.31 -29.05
N ASP A 279 6.93 -27.18 -29.67
CA ASP A 279 8.33 -26.89 -30.02
C ASP A 279 8.45 -25.73 -31.03
N ALA A 280 7.44 -25.55 -31.89
CA ALA A 280 7.42 -24.44 -32.85
C ALA A 280 7.36 -23.07 -32.17
N ALA A 281 6.66 -22.95 -31.04
CA ALA A 281 6.62 -21.73 -30.25
C ALA A 281 7.98 -21.41 -29.59
N PHE A 282 8.72 -22.44 -29.16
CA PHE A 282 10.07 -22.27 -28.64
C PHE A 282 11.05 -21.79 -29.73
N ASP A 283 10.99 -22.40 -30.92
CA ASP A 283 11.87 -22.05 -32.04
C ASP A 283 11.71 -20.58 -32.48
N LEU A 284 10.50 -20.02 -32.36
CA LEU A 284 10.22 -18.61 -32.61
C LEU A 284 10.84 -17.68 -31.55
N LEU A 285 10.92 -18.12 -30.30
CA LEU A 285 11.50 -17.35 -29.20
C LEU A 285 13.02 -17.43 -29.15
N LEU A 286 13.61 -18.56 -29.55
CA LEU A 286 15.03 -18.88 -29.40
C LEU A 286 15.99 -17.79 -29.93
N PRO A 287 15.78 -17.17 -31.11
CA PRO A 287 16.65 -16.09 -31.59
C PRO A 287 16.68 -14.87 -30.66
N THR A 288 15.54 -14.53 -30.04
CA THR A 288 15.42 -13.42 -29.08
C THR A 288 16.10 -13.77 -27.76
N LEU A 289 15.95 -15.02 -27.30
CA LEU A 289 16.56 -15.51 -26.07
C LEU A 289 18.10 -15.47 -26.15
N LYS A 290 18.67 -15.88 -27.29
CA LYS A 290 20.13 -15.97 -27.51
C LYS A 290 20.86 -14.66 -27.82
N GLN A 291 20.28 -13.49 -27.56
CA GLN A 291 21.01 -12.22 -27.79
C GLN A 291 21.91 -11.82 -26.61
N GLY A 292 23.03 -11.17 -26.93
CA GLY A 292 23.97 -10.61 -25.94
C GLY A 292 24.77 -11.67 -25.20
N ASP A 293 24.95 -11.50 -23.88
CA ASP A 293 25.71 -12.41 -23.01
C ASP A 293 25.15 -13.84 -22.93
N LEU A 294 23.97 -14.06 -23.50
CA LEU A 294 23.26 -15.32 -23.53
C LEU A 294 23.48 -16.12 -24.83
N ALA A 295 24.09 -15.51 -25.85
CA ALA A 295 24.39 -16.16 -27.13
C ALA A 295 25.21 -17.46 -27.01
N PRO A 296 26.20 -17.57 -26.09
CA PRO A 296 27.00 -18.78 -25.96
C PRO A 296 26.27 -19.95 -25.29
N LEU A 297 25.09 -19.71 -24.69
CA LEU A 297 24.35 -20.75 -23.99
C LEU A 297 23.74 -21.75 -24.98
N ASN A 298 23.80 -23.03 -24.63
CA ASN A 298 23.26 -24.12 -25.41
C ASN A 298 21.72 -23.99 -25.51
N ASP A 299 21.16 -24.24 -26.69
CA ASP A 299 19.72 -24.20 -26.96
C ASP A 299 18.94 -25.11 -26.02
N ALA A 300 19.53 -26.23 -25.61
CA ALA A 300 18.98 -27.14 -24.62
C ALA A 300 18.75 -26.49 -23.25
N VAL A 301 19.51 -25.45 -22.88
CA VAL A 301 19.28 -24.67 -21.66
C VAL A 301 18.00 -23.84 -21.79
N PHE A 302 17.83 -23.12 -22.90
CA PHE A 302 16.62 -22.33 -23.13
C PHE A 302 15.38 -23.19 -23.32
N LEU A 303 15.49 -24.33 -24.01
CA LEU A 303 14.38 -25.26 -24.23
C LEU A 303 13.89 -25.83 -22.90
N LYS A 304 14.81 -26.20 -22.01
CA LYS A 304 14.46 -26.69 -20.67
C LYS A 304 13.85 -25.59 -19.80
N ILE A 305 14.38 -24.36 -19.88
CA ILE A 305 13.80 -23.22 -19.17
C ILE A 305 12.37 -22.94 -19.66
N TYR A 306 12.19 -22.86 -20.98
CA TYR A 306 10.88 -22.66 -21.61
C TYR A 306 9.90 -23.78 -21.24
N ALA A 307 10.32 -25.04 -21.35
CA ALA A 307 9.49 -26.18 -21.02
C ALA A 307 9.02 -26.15 -19.56
N SER A 308 9.89 -25.82 -18.59
CA SER A 308 9.45 -25.79 -17.19
C SER A 308 8.61 -24.54 -16.84
N LEU A 309 8.77 -23.43 -17.56
CA LEU A 309 7.87 -22.27 -17.46
C LEU A 309 6.45 -22.58 -17.96
N VAL A 310 6.37 -23.26 -19.10
CA VAL A 310 5.11 -23.61 -19.73
C VAL A 310 4.44 -24.79 -19.02
N SER A 311 5.21 -25.68 -18.39
CA SER A 311 4.71 -26.87 -17.68
C SER A 311 4.37 -26.63 -16.22
N ALA A 312 4.84 -25.54 -15.59
CA ALA A 312 4.45 -25.19 -14.24
C ALA A 312 2.91 -25.06 -14.15
N GLU A 313 2.29 -25.84 -13.25
CA GLU A 313 0.87 -25.73 -12.96
C GLU A 313 0.58 -24.30 -12.49
N LYS A 314 -0.26 -23.57 -13.23
CA LYS A 314 -0.81 -22.32 -12.70
C LYS A 314 -1.62 -22.68 -11.45
N PRO A 315 -1.41 -22.00 -10.32
CA PRO A 315 -2.25 -22.23 -9.15
C PRO A 315 -3.70 -21.94 -9.54
N THR A 316 -4.50 -23.00 -9.59
CA THR A 316 -5.92 -22.95 -9.93
C THR A 316 -6.70 -22.70 -8.65
N TYR A 317 -6.65 -21.47 -8.15
CA TYR A 317 -7.51 -21.10 -7.03
C TYR A 317 -8.97 -21.09 -7.51
N THR A 318 -9.78 -21.98 -6.96
CA THR A 318 -11.20 -22.01 -7.27
C THR A 318 -11.96 -21.02 -6.38
N ALA A 319 -13.13 -20.57 -6.82
CA ALA A 319 -14.04 -19.79 -5.98
C ALA A 319 -14.46 -20.57 -4.71
N ALA A 320 -14.28 -21.89 -4.66
CA ALA A 320 -14.53 -22.69 -3.46
C ALA A 320 -13.39 -22.55 -2.44
N ASP A 321 -12.13 -22.47 -2.88
CA ASP A 321 -10.96 -22.30 -2.01
C ASP A 321 -11.00 -20.95 -1.29
N PHE A 322 -11.38 -19.88 -2.01
CA PHE A 322 -11.61 -18.57 -1.41
C PHE A 322 -12.74 -18.58 -0.37
N ARG A 323 -13.86 -19.28 -0.67
CA ARG A 323 -14.98 -19.41 0.28
C ARG A 323 -14.58 -20.20 1.52
N LYS A 324 -13.76 -21.24 1.38
CA LYS A 324 -13.22 -22.02 2.50
C LYS A 324 -12.33 -21.17 3.41
N ALA A 325 -11.40 -20.40 2.83
CA ALA A 325 -10.54 -19.47 3.57
C ALA A 325 -11.35 -18.38 4.30
N ALA A 326 -12.34 -17.78 3.62
CA ALA A 326 -13.24 -16.81 4.23
C ALA A 326 -14.03 -17.41 5.42
N SER A 327 -14.53 -18.65 5.28
CA SER A 327 -15.27 -19.33 6.35
C SER A 327 -14.42 -19.64 7.59
N TYR A 328 -13.11 -19.88 7.40
CA TYR A 328 -12.17 -20.05 8.51
C TYR A 328 -12.04 -18.75 9.32
N TRP A 329 -11.96 -17.61 8.63
CA TRP A 329 -11.85 -16.30 9.27
C TRP A 329 -13.12 -15.85 9.99
N GLU A 330 -14.29 -16.18 9.47
CA GLU A 330 -15.55 -15.92 10.18
C GLU A 330 -15.70 -16.77 11.45
N ARG A 331 -15.19 -18.01 11.46
CA ARG A 331 -15.13 -18.82 12.68
C ARG A 331 -14.16 -18.22 13.69
N GLU A 332 -12.99 -17.77 13.27
CA GLU A 332 -11.99 -17.25 14.21
C GLU A 332 -12.36 -15.88 14.79
N LYS A 333 -13.04 -15.02 14.02
CA LYS A 333 -13.64 -13.77 14.53
C LYS A 333 -14.50 -13.98 15.77
N SER A 334 -15.23 -15.10 15.84
CA SER A 334 -16.10 -15.41 16.97
C SER A 334 -15.35 -15.87 18.22
N ARG A 335 -14.09 -16.31 18.09
CA ARG A 335 -13.23 -16.68 19.23
C ARG A 335 -12.42 -15.51 19.80
N ILE A 336 -12.21 -14.47 19.00
CA ILE A 336 -11.39 -13.30 19.36
C ILE A 336 -12.22 -12.20 20.05
N ARG A 337 -13.55 -12.32 20.07
CA ARG A 337 -14.46 -11.46 20.85
C ARG A 337 -14.76 -12.06 22.22
#